data_AF-A0A4R2K1E3-F1
#
_entry.id   AF-A0A4R2K1E3-F1
#
_cell.length_a   1.000
_cell.length_b   1.000
_cell.length_c   1.000
_cell.angle_alpha   90.00
_cell.angle_beta   90.00
_cell.angle_gamma   90.00
#
_symmetry.space_group_name_H-M   'P 1'
#
loop_
_entity.id
_entity.type
_entity.pdbx_description
1 polymer ?
#
loop_
_entity_poly.entity_id
_entity_poly.type
_entity_poly.pdbx_seq_one_letter_code
_entity_poly.pdbx_strand_id
1 'polypeptide(L)'
;MGTHPLLKSIVPMVESIANIFGKNCEVALHDLSSPQSPIIAIANGHVTGREKGSPLPDVIQKALKSDSLEDMINFKNKSRDGKILKSSAIFIKDENGRPVGCLTINIDISEFILVKNTLSEFCEISEPSEENKESYTGSVSDVLESIVNTTLESFGKPVNFMTKEEKVQIVKMLDAKGTFLIRGAVDYVAKILCVSRYTIYNYLDEIRVGEDFGKY
;
A
#
# COMPACT_ATOMS: atom_id res chain seq x y z
N MET A 1 7.24 29.63 30.82
CA MET A 1 7.99 29.23 29.60
C MET A 1 7.01 29.18 28.44
N GLY A 2 7.28 29.89 27.35
CA GLY A 2 6.41 29.89 26.17
C GLY A 2 6.70 28.72 25.24
N THR A 3 5.70 28.30 24.45
CA THR A 3 5.82 27.28 23.41
C THR A 3 6.96 27.59 22.44
N HIS A 4 7.75 26.57 22.08
CA HIS A 4 8.90 26.70 21.19
C HIS A 4 8.51 27.31 19.83
N PRO A 5 9.28 28.27 19.25
CA PRO A 5 8.91 28.97 18.01
C PRO A 5 8.62 28.03 16.83
N LEU A 6 9.40 26.96 16.65
CA LEU A 6 9.17 25.94 15.62
C LEU A 6 7.77 25.30 15.70
N LEU A 7 7.25 25.12 16.91
CA LEU A 7 5.93 24.52 17.08
C LEU A 7 4.83 25.51 16.68
N LYS A 8 5.03 26.81 16.95
CA LYS A 8 4.08 27.85 16.53
C LYS A 8 3.90 27.88 15.00
N SER A 9 4.99 27.70 14.24
CA SER A 9 4.91 27.63 12.77
C SER A 9 4.20 26.37 12.26
N ILE A 10 4.08 25.32 13.07
CA ILE A 10 3.44 24.05 12.69
C ILE A 10 1.94 24.04 13.05
N VAL A 11 1.49 24.89 13.99
CA VAL A 11 0.07 24.97 14.39
C VAL A 11 -0.89 25.09 13.18
N PRO A 12 -0.65 25.95 12.16
CA PRO A 12 -1.54 26.04 11.00
C PRO A 12 -1.64 24.73 10.20
N MET A 13 -0.60 23.89 10.21
CA MET A 13 -0.62 22.61 9.50
C MET A 13 -1.57 21.61 10.16
N VAL A 14 -1.80 21.72 11.47
CA VAL A 14 -2.67 20.81 12.22
C VAL A 14 -4.09 20.83 11.66
N GLU A 15 -4.68 22.02 11.55
CA GLU A 15 -6.02 22.19 10.98
C GLU A 15 -6.05 21.92 9.48
N SER A 16 -5.03 22.37 8.74
CA SER A 16 -4.99 22.18 7.28
C SER A 16 -4.98 20.70 6.89
N ILE A 17 -4.15 19.87 7.52
CA ILE A 17 -4.05 18.45 7.22
C ILE A 17 -5.36 17.75 7.60
N ALA A 18 -5.88 18.01 8.80
CA ALA A 18 -7.12 17.39 9.27
C ALA A 18 -8.30 17.71 8.34
N ASN A 19 -8.41 18.95 7.86
CA ASN A 19 -9.48 19.38 6.96
C ASN A 19 -9.36 18.76 5.55
N ILE A 20 -8.15 18.55 5.02
CA ILE A 20 -7.94 17.89 3.72
C ILE A 20 -8.43 16.44 3.75
N PHE A 21 -8.11 15.71 4.82
CA PHE A 21 -8.50 14.30 4.96
C PHE A 21 -9.88 14.10 5.58
N GLY A 22 -10.51 15.17 6.06
CA GLY A 22 -11.85 15.18 6.63
C GLY A 22 -11.92 14.65 8.07
N LYS A 23 -13.16 14.50 8.56
CA LYS A 23 -13.48 14.26 9.98
C LYS A 23 -12.77 13.05 10.62
N ASN A 24 -12.41 12.04 9.84
CA ASN A 24 -11.78 10.82 10.33
C ASN A 24 -10.25 10.95 10.53
N CYS A 25 -9.66 12.11 10.18
CA CYS A 25 -8.24 12.39 10.33
C CYS A 25 -8.02 13.35 11.50
N GLU A 26 -7.46 12.85 12.58
CA GLU A 26 -6.96 13.65 13.70
C GLU A 26 -5.50 14.01 13.49
N VAL A 27 -5.20 15.28 13.76
CA VAL A 27 -3.83 15.77 13.79
C VAL A 27 -3.63 16.45 15.13
N ALA A 28 -2.58 16.09 15.86
CA ALA A 28 -2.25 16.68 17.15
C ALA A 28 -0.77 17.01 17.24
N LEU A 29 -0.46 18.23 17.69
CA LEU A 29 0.89 18.71 17.93
C LEU A 29 1.15 18.75 19.44
N HIS A 30 2.19 18.07 19.87
CA HIS A 30 2.65 18.01 21.25
C HIS A 30 3.88 18.90 21.46
N ASP A 31 3.95 19.56 22.62
CA ASP A 31 5.14 20.30 23.07
C ASP A 31 5.95 19.45 24.05
N LEU A 32 7.11 18.97 23.62
CA LEU A 32 7.97 18.08 24.40
C LEU A 32 8.85 18.82 25.42
N SER A 33 8.76 20.15 25.47
CA SER A 33 9.54 20.98 26.39
C SER A 33 9.08 20.85 27.85
N SER A 34 7.95 20.17 28.11
CA SER A 34 7.40 19.95 29.44
C SER A 34 7.24 18.46 29.76
N PRO A 35 7.31 18.06 31.05
CA PRO A 35 7.28 16.65 31.43
C PRO A 35 6.02 15.89 30.98
N GLN A 36 4.86 16.57 30.94
CA GLN A 36 3.61 15.96 30.49
C GLN A 36 3.46 15.90 28.97
N SER A 37 4.32 16.63 28.24
CA SER A 37 4.31 16.70 26.79
C SER A 37 2.92 16.93 26.18
N PRO A 38 2.21 18.00 26.61
CA PRO A 38 0.80 18.18 26.32
C PRO A 38 0.57 18.52 24.85
N ILE A 39 -0.63 18.17 24.38
CA ILE A 39 -1.15 18.67 23.11
C ILE A 39 -1.33 20.19 23.19
N ILE A 40 -0.69 20.93 22.28
CA ILE A 40 -0.80 22.38 22.16
C ILE A 40 -1.74 22.83 21.04
N ALA A 41 -1.94 21.98 20.03
CA ALA A 41 -2.89 22.16 18.94
C ALA A 41 -3.43 20.80 18.50
N ILE A 42 -4.73 20.72 18.24
CA ILE A 42 -5.39 19.48 17.79
C ILE A 42 -6.59 19.82 16.91
N ALA A 43 -6.75 19.04 15.85
CA ALA A 43 -7.94 19.03 15.01
C ALA A 43 -8.53 17.61 14.98
N ASN A 44 -9.86 17.51 14.95
CA ASN A 44 -10.62 16.25 14.98
C ASN A 44 -10.28 15.32 16.16
N GLY A 45 -10.04 15.88 17.36
CA GLY A 45 -9.71 15.10 18.57
C GLY A 45 -10.71 14.01 18.98
N HIS A 46 -11.93 14.04 18.42
CA HIS A 46 -12.94 12.99 18.60
C HIS A 46 -12.55 11.63 17.99
N VAL A 47 -11.55 11.57 17.10
CA VAL A 47 -11.05 10.30 16.53
C VAL A 47 -10.43 9.46 17.64
N THR A 48 -9.56 10.05 18.47
CA THR A 48 -8.91 9.33 19.59
C THR A 48 -9.50 9.66 20.96
N GLY A 49 -10.41 10.63 21.04
CA GLY A 49 -10.97 11.15 22.29
C GLY A 49 -9.99 12.05 23.05
N ARG A 50 -9.02 12.66 22.35
CA ARG A 50 -8.02 13.56 22.93
C ARG A 50 -8.44 15.02 22.71
N GLU A 51 -7.92 15.88 23.57
CA GLU A 51 -8.13 17.33 23.51
C GLU A 51 -6.84 18.09 23.85
N LYS A 52 -6.85 19.40 23.67
CA LYS A 52 -5.71 20.25 24.05
C LYS A 52 -5.38 20.04 25.54
N GLY A 53 -4.10 19.85 25.84
CA GLY A 53 -3.63 19.49 27.19
C GLY A 53 -3.56 17.99 27.47
N SER A 54 -4.15 17.13 26.63
CA SER A 54 -4.00 15.68 26.78
C SER A 54 -2.51 15.28 26.71
N PRO A 55 -2.09 14.26 27.48
CA PRO A 55 -0.69 13.85 27.52
C PRO A 55 -0.25 13.16 26.23
N LEU A 56 1.05 13.07 26.05
CA LEU A 56 1.65 12.28 24.97
C LEU A 56 1.30 10.78 25.13
N PRO A 57 0.96 10.05 24.05
CA PRO A 57 0.73 8.61 24.12
C PRO A 57 1.93 7.83 24.67
N ASP A 58 1.68 6.79 25.47
CA ASP A 58 2.71 6.00 26.16
C ASP A 58 3.75 5.39 25.21
N VAL A 59 3.32 4.96 24.01
CA VAL A 59 4.21 4.39 23.00
C VAL A 59 5.26 5.42 22.56
N ILE A 60 4.84 6.68 22.38
CA ILE A 60 5.73 7.78 21.99
C ILE A 60 6.59 8.23 23.19
N GLN A 61 6.03 8.22 24.41
CA GLN A 61 6.82 8.47 25.63
C GLN A 61 7.95 7.45 25.83
N LYS A 62 7.71 6.17 25.49
CA LYS A 62 8.75 5.13 25.52
C LYS A 62 9.81 5.36 24.45
N ALA A 63 9.41 5.74 23.24
CA ALA A 63 10.34 6.09 22.17
C ALA A 63 11.23 7.29 22.53
N LEU A 64 10.74 8.28 23.27
CA LEU A 64 11.56 9.39 23.76
C LEU A 64 12.66 8.98 24.75
N LYS A 65 12.58 7.77 25.33
CA LYS A 65 13.57 7.23 26.26
C LYS A 65 14.56 6.26 25.62
N SER A 66 14.40 5.94 24.33
CA SER A 66 15.36 5.07 23.62
C SER A 66 16.59 5.84 23.15
N ASP A 67 17.70 5.12 22.96
CA ASP A 67 18.97 5.69 22.51
C ASP A 67 18.90 6.29 21.10
N SER A 68 18.02 5.74 20.24
CA SER A 68 17.69 6.30 18.92
C SER A 68 16.24 6.75 18.90
N LEU A 69 16.02 8.04 18.57
CA LEU A 69 14.69 8.61 18.38
C LEU A 69 14.41 8.76 16.88
N GLU A 70 13.55 7.88 16.39
CA GLU A 70 13.14 7.78 14.99
C GLU A 70 11.65 8.05 14.83
N ASP A 71 11.28 8.60 13.68
CA ASP A 71 9.89 8.82 13.32
C ASP A 71 9.18 7.48 13.13
N MET A 72 7.94 7.40 13.62
CA MET A 72 7.10 6.23 13.45
C MET A 72 6.08 6.54 12.36
N ILE A 73 6.27 6.01 11.16
CA ILE A 73 5.45 6.37 10.00
C ILE A 73 4.57 5.20 9.58
N ASN A 74 3.30 5.49 9.27
CA ASN A 74 2.36 4.57 8.65
C ASN A 74 2.18 3.22 9.40
N PHE A 75 2.02 3.29 10.72
CA PHE A 75 1.82 2.09 11.54
C PHE A 75 0.36 1.95 11.99
N LYS A 76 -0.03 0.72 12.32
CA LYS A 76 -1.36 0.42 12.85
C LYS A 76 -1.41 0.73 14.35
N ASN A 77 -2.44 1.44 14.77
CA ASN A 77 -2.72 1.73 16.18
C ASN A 77 -4.22 1.47 16.49
N LYS A 78 -4.59 1.56 17.76
CA LYS A 78 -5.98 1.50 18.21
C LYS A 78 -6.29 2.67 19.13
N SER A 79 -7.46 3.29 18.92
CA SER A 79 -7.99 4.27 19.87
C SER A 79 -8.50 3.59 21.15
N ARG A 80 -8.83 4.39 22.16
CA ARG A 80 -9.42 3.90 23.42
C ARG A 80 -10.80 3.26 23.23
N ASP A 81 -11.59 3.75 22.27
CA ASP A 81 -12.90 3.22 21.90
C ASP A 81 -12.82 2.08 20.87
N GLY A 82 -11.61 1.63 20.49
CA GLY A 82 -11.40 0.43 19.69
C GLY A 82 -11.32 0.63 18.17
N LYS A 83 -11.41 1.87 17.68
CA LYS A 83 -11.19 2.20 16.26
C LYS A 83 -9.80 1.75 15.82
N ILE A 84 -9.71 1.28 14.58
CA ILE A 84 -8.44 0.90 13.95
C ILE A 84 -7.88 2.13 13.26
N LEU A 85 -6.69 2.55 13.69
CA LEU A 85 -6.06 3.77 13.24
C LEU A 85 -4.85 3.48 12.36
N LYS A 86 -4.72 4.22 11.26
CA LYS A 86 -3.47 4.38 10.50
C LYS A 86 -2.77 5.63 11.04
N SER A 87 -1.60 5.44 11.66
CA SER A 87 -0.99 6.47 12.51
C SER A 87 0.42 6.82 12.06
N SER A 88 0.84 8.06 12.33
CA SER A 88 2.23 8.50 12.27
C SER A 88 2.56 9.41 13.45
N ALA A 89 3.79 9.34 13.94
CA ALA A 89 4.35 10.21 14.96
C ALA A 89 5.71 10.72 14.46
N ILE A 90 5.81 12.03 14.25
CA ILE A 90 6.95 12.71 13.64
C ILE A 90 7.56 13.63 14.69
N PHE A 91 8.84 13.44 15.00
CA PHE A 91 9.54 14.23 16.00
C PHE A 91 10.12 15.50 15.38
N ILE A 92 9.76 16.64 15.95
CA ILE A 92 10.26 17.95 15.54
C ILE A 92 11.50 18.24 16.38
N LYS A 93 12.65 18.35 15.72
CA LYS A 93 13.95 18.61 16.37
C LYS A 93 14.36 20.07 16.17
N ASP A 94 15.03 20.65 17.17
CA ASP A 94 15.66 21.96 17.03
C ASP A 94 16.97 21.88 16.22
N GLU A 95 17.62 23.02 16.03
CA GLU A 95 18.91 23.14 15.33
C GLU A 95 20.05 22.32 15.94
N ASN A 96 19.92 21.93 17.22
CA ASN A 96 20.89 21.10 17.94
C ASN A 96 20.47 19.62 17.92
N GLY A 97 19.44 19.24 17.16
CA GLY A 97 18.93 17.88 17.07
C GLY A 97 18.08 17.44 18.27
N ARG A 98 17.74 18.34 19.21
CA ARG A 98 16.95 18.00 20.39
C ARG A 98 15.46 17.94 20.03
N PRO A 99 14.72 16.90 20.42
CA PRO A 99 13.29 16.83 20.17
C PRO A 99 12.54 17.88 21.00
N VAL A 100 11.87 18.82 20.32
CA VAL A 100 11.08 19.89 20.95
C VAL A 100 9.57 19.69 20.75
N GLY A 101 9.16 18.86 19.80
CA GLY A 101 7.76 18.57 19.55
C GLY A 101 7.51 17.19 18.95
N CYS A 102 6.25 16.80 18.92
CA CYS A 102 5.80 15.61 18.18
C CYS A 102 4.49 15.92 17.46
N LEU A 103 4.49 15.77 16.14
CA LEU A 103 3.28 15.83 15.32
C LEU A 103 2.73 14.41 15.15
N THR A 104 1.50 14.19 15.59
CA THR A 104 0.79 12.92 15.41
C THR A 104 -0.33 13.08 14.40
N ILE A 105 -0.46 12.12 13.50
CA ILE A 105 -1.55 12.02 12.53
C ILE A 105 -2.20 10.66 12.71
N ASN A 106 -3.50 10.61 12.96
CA ASN A 106 -4.25 9.39 13.16
C ASN A 106 -5.50 9.39 12.28
N ILE A 107 -5.61 8.42 11.39
CA ILE A 107 -6.78 8.27 10.51
C ILE A 107 -7.57 7.04 10.95
N ASP A 108 -8.84 7.21 11.28
CA ASP A 108 -9.76 6.08 11.49
C ASP A 108 -10.03 5.40 10.15
N ILE A 109 -9.52 4.16 10.03
CA ILE A 109 -9.67 3.32 8.85
C ILE A 109 -10.65 2.17 9.06
N SER A 110 -11.42 2.17 10.14
CA SER A 110 -12.31 1.07 10.52
C SER A 110 -13.35 0.77 9.42
N GLU A 111 -14.01 1.80 8.88
CA GLU A 111 -14.99 1.64 7.80
C GLU A 111 -14.35 1.11 6.50
N PHE A 112 -13.13 1.56 6.18
CA PHE A 112 -12.41 1.08 5.00
C PHE A 112 -12.02 -0.39 5.13
N ILE A 113 -11.69 -0.85 6.34
CA ILE A 113 -11.43 -2.27 6.61
C ILE A 113 -12.70 -3.09 6.40
N LEU A 114 -13.86 -2.60 6.84
CA LEU A 114 -15.13 -3.27 6.61
C LEU A 114 -15.42 -3.40 5.11
N VAL A 115 -15.33 -2.30 4.35
CA VAL A 115 -15.53 -2.32 2.90
C VAL A 115 -14.56 -3.28 2.22
N LYS A 116 -13.27 -3.26 2.60
CA LYS A 116 -12.27 -4.18 2.08
C LYS A 116 -12.68 -5.64 2.32
N ASN A 117 -13.11 -5.97 3.54
CA ASN A 117 -13.49 -7.33 3.89
C ASN A 117 -14.76 -7.77 3.14
N THR A 118 -15.77 -6.90 3.04
CA THR A 118 -16.99 -7.18 2.26
C THR A 118 -16.68 -7.43 0.79
N LEU A 119 -15.78 -6.64 0.19
CA LEU A 119 -15.34 -6.88 -1.18
C LEU A 119 -14.53 -8.18 -1.31
N SER A 120 -13.67 -8.50 -0.35
CA SER A 120 -12.94 -9.77 -0.35
C SER A 120 -13.88 -10.98 -0.27
N GLU A 121 -14.88 -10.94 0.61
CA GLU A 121 -15.88 -11.99 0.75
C GLU A 121 -16.76 -12.11 -0.50
N PHE A 122 -17.20 -10.98 -1.08
CA PHE A 122 -17.98 -10.99 -2.32
C PHE A 122 -17.20 -11.57 -3.51
N CYS A 123 -15.89 -11.33 -3.56
CA CYS A 123 -15.01 -11.84 -4.60
C CYS A 123 -14.46 -13.24 -4.30
N GLU A 124 -14.81 -13.86 -3.18
CA GLU A 124 -14.35 -15.20 -2.83
C GLU A 124 -15.01 -16.23 -3.76
N ILE A 125 -14.19 -16.93 -4.53
CA ILE A 125 -14.62 -18.01 -5.40
C ILE A 125 -14.29 -19.31 -4.68
N SER A 126 -15.30 -20.10 -4.33
CA SER A 126 -15.08 -21.45 -3.82
C SER A 126 -14.37 -22.27 -4.88
N GLU A 127 -13.18 -22.79 -4.57
CA GLU A 127 -12.54 -23.75 -5.47
C GLU A 127 -13.44 -25.01 -5.54
N PRO A 128 -13.79 -25.49 -6.75
CA PRO A 128 -14.37 -26.82 -6.87
C PRO A 128 -13.42 -27.81 -6.21
N SER A 129 -13.95 -28.77 -5.45
CA SER A 129 -13.16 -29.90 -4.97
C SER A 129 -12.35 -30.51 -6.13
N GLU A 130 -11.13 -30.98 -5.86
CA GLU A 130 -10.23 -31.55 -6.89
C GLU A 130 -10.90 -32.66 -7.73
N GLU A 131 -11.98 -33.26 -7.24
CA GLU A 131 -12.83 -34.24 -7.95
C GLU A 131 -13.59 -33.66 -9.16
N ASN A 132 -13.73 -32.33 -9.28
CA ASN A 132 -14.42 -31.64 -10.38
C ASN A 132 -13.49 -30.90 -11.34
N LYS A 133 -12.16 -31.00 -11.19
CA LYS A 133 -11.24 -30.54 -12.25
C LYS A 133 -11.30 -31.56 -13.37
N GLU A 134 -12.04 -31.26 -14.44
CA GLU A 134 -11.95 -32.03 -15.69
C GLU A 134 -10.49 -32.00 -16.16
N SER A 135 -9.77 -33.10 -15.90
CA SER A 135 -8.40 -33.29 -16.35
C SER A 135 -8.42 -33.58 -17.85
N TYR A 136 -8.51 -32.54 -18.67
CA TYR A 136 -8.11 -32.60 -20.08
C TYR A 136 -6.58 -32.65 -20.13
N THR A 137 -5.99 -33.79 -19.79
CA THR A 137 -4.54 -34.01 -19.91
C THR A 137 -4.30 -35.07 -20.98
N GLY A 138 -4.06 -34.61 -22.20
CA GLY A 138 -3.60 -35.49 -23.27
C GLY A 138 -2.84 -34.80 -24.40
N SER A 139 -2.92 -33.47 -24.53
CA SER A 139 -2.39 -32.75 -25.69
C SER A 139 -1.38 -31.65 -25.32
N VAL A 140 -0.50 -31.33 -26.26
CA VAL A 140 0.42 -30.18 -26.17
C VAL A 140 -0.35 -28.85 -26.06
N SER A 141 -1.59 -28.80 -26.56
CA SER A 141 -2.47 -27.63 -26.43
C SER A 141 -2.89 -27.42 -24.97
N ASP A 142 -3.14 -28.49 -24.22
CA ASP A 142 -3.59 -28.42 -22.83
C ASP A 142 -2.47 -27.87 -21.93
N VAL A 143 -1.22 -28.26 -22.22
CA VAL A 143 -0.03 -27.74 -21.53
C VAL A 143 0.15 -26.24 -21.80
N LEU A 144 -0.02 -25.80 -23.05
CA LEU A 144 0.03 -24.38 -23.41
C LEU A 144 -1.05 -23.57 -22.67
N GLU A 145 -2.29 -24.06 -22.69
CA GLU A 145 -3.42 -23.43 -22.01
C GLU A 145 -3.18 -23.33 -20.50
N SER A 146 -2.72 -24.41 -19.87
CA SER A 146 -2.39 -24.44 -18.44
C SER A 146 -1.31 -23.42 -18.07
N ILE A 147 -0.21 -23.34 -18.84
CA ILE A 147 0.87 -22.38 -18.58
C ILE A 147 0.37 -20.93 -18.70
N VAL A 148 -0.45 -20.63 -19.72
CA VAL A 148 -1.00 -19.29 -19.94
C VAL A 148 -1.97 -18.91 -18.84
N ASN A 149 -2.93 -19.78 -18.50
CA ASN A 149 -3.94 -19.50 -17.48
C ASN A 149 -3.30 -19.31 -16.10
N THR A 150 -2.40 -20.20 -15.69
CA THR A 150 -1.68 -20.06 -14.41
C THR A 150 -0.89 -18.75 -14.35
N THR A 151 -0.32 -18.31 -15.48
CA THR A 151 0.41 -17.04 -15.54
C THR A 151 -0.53 -15.83 -15.41
N LEU A 152 -1.71 -15.86 -16.04
CA LEU A 152 -2.73 -14.80 -15.91
C LEU A 152 -3.32 -14.73 -14.51
N GLU A 153 -3.59 -15.87 -13.88
CA GLU A 153 -4.09 -15.96 -12.51
C GLU A 153 -3.10 -15.33 -11.52
N SER A 154 -1.80 -15.58 -11.71
CA SER A 154 -0.76 -14.99 -10.86
C SER A 154 -0.69 -13.45 -10.92
N PHE A 155 -1.24 -12.85 -11.99
CA PHE A 155 -1.36 -11.39 -12.12
C PHE A 155 -2.57 -10.82 -11.39
N GLY A 156 -3.59 -11.63 -11.09
CA GLY A 156 -4.77 -11.21 -10.33
C GLY A 156 -5.61 -10.09 -10.98
N LYS A 157 -5.42 -9.82 -12.27
CA LYS A 157 -6.09 -8.75 -13.02
C LYS A 157 -6.72 -9.32 -14.28
N PRO A 158 -8.02 -9.08 -14.55
CA PRO A 158 -8.60 -9.52 -15.81
C PRO A 158 -7.97 -8.82 -17.02
N VAL A 159 -7.76 -9.56 -18.12
CA VAL A 159 -7.02 -9.10 -19.31
C VAL A 159 -7.54 -7.79 -19.90
N ASN A 160 -8.86 -7.57 -19.85
CA ASN A 160 -9.50 -6.35 -20.37
C ASN A 160 -9.15 -5.09 -19.56
N PHE A 161 -8.68 -5.22 -18.32
CA PHE A 161 -8.19 -4.10 -17.50
C PHE A 161 -6.67 -3.95 -17.54
N MET A 162 -5.95 -4.85 -18.24
CA MET A 162 -4.50 -4.79 -18.30
C MET A 162 -4.00 -3.65 -19.20
N THR A 163 -3.00 -2.92 -18.73
CA THR A 163 -2.26 -1.94 -19.54
C THR A 163 -1.33 -2.63 -20.53
N LYS A 164 -0.73 -1.86 -21.44
CA LYS A 164 0.30 -2.38 -22.36
C LYS A 164 1.46 -2.98 -21.57
N GLU A 165 1.95 -2.27 -20.56
CA GLU A 165 3.11 -2.64 -19.75
C GLU A 165 2.85 -3.97 -19.02
N GLU A 166 1.66 -4.15 -18.44
CA GLU A 166 1.27 -5.41 -17.79
C GLU A 166 1.21 -6.57 -18.79
N LYS A 167 0.66 -6.34 -19.99
CA LYS A 167 0.65 -7.36 -21.06
C LYS A 167 2.06 -7.71 -21.54
N VAL A 168 2.98 -6.74 -21.62
CA VAL A 168 4.40 -6.99 -21.92
C VAL A 168 5.04 -7.85 -20.83
N GLN A 169 4.78 -7.58 -19.54
CA GLN A 169 5.30 -8.41 -18.45
C GLN A 169 4.78 -9.85 -18.50
N ILE A 170 3.50 -10.05 -18.85
CA ILE A 170 2.94 -11.40 -19.05
C ILE A 170 3.65 -12.11 -20.20
N VAL A 171 3.83 -11.45 -21.34
CA VAL A 171 4.58 -12.03 -22.48
C VAL A 171 6.01 -12.37 -22.06
N LYS A 172 6.67 -11.52 -21.27
CA LYS A 172 8.01 -11.81 -20.71
C LYS A 172 8.02 -13.07 -19.83
N MET A 173 7.06 -13.21 -18.93
CA MET A 173 6.96 -14.41 -18.08
C MET A 173 6.66 -15.67 -18.89
N LEU A 174 5.80 -15.57 -19.91
CA LEU A 174 5.50 -16.69 -20.81
C LEU A 174 6.73 -17.09 -21.63
N ASP A 175 7.50 -16.12 -22.14
CA ASP A 175 8.74 -16.38 -22.88
C ASP A 175 9.80 -17.04 -22.00
N ALA A 176 9.99 -16.55 -20.76
CA ALA A 176 10.88 -17.16 -19.78
C ALA A 176 10.51 -18.60 -19.42
N LYS A 177 9.22 -18.96 -19.50
CA LYS A 177 8.71 -20.34 -19.33
C LYS A 177 8.84 -21.20 -20.60
N GLY A 178 9.41 -20.65 -21.69
CA GLY A 178 9.55 -21.33 -22.97
C GLY A 178 8.22 -21.49 -23.73
N THR A 179 7.17 -20.74 -23.37
CA THR A 179 5.83 -20.90 -23.93
C THR A 179 5.82 -20.73 -25.45
N PHE A 180 6.60 -19.78 -25.97
CA PHE A 180 6.67 -19.49 -27.41
C PHE A 180 7.50 -20.50 -28.22
N LEU A 181 8.10 -21.52 -27.58
CA LEU A 181 8.69 -22.68 -28.27
C LEU A 181 7.59 -23.66 -28.74
N ILE A 182 6.38 -23.57 -28.19
CA ILE A 182 5.25 -24.42 -28.55
C ILE A 182 4.58 -23.89 -29.82
N ARG A 183 4.36 -24.77 -30.80
CA ARG A 183 3.70 -24.40 -32.07
C ARG A 183 2.28 -23.88 -31.79
N GLY A 184 1.96 -22.69 -32.31
CA GLY A 184 0.65 -22.05 -32.14
C GLY A 184 0.52 -21.17 -30.89
N ALA A 185 1.54 -21.11 -30.03
CA ALA A 185 1.52 -20.29 -28.82
C ALA A 185 1.30 -18.80 -29.10
N VAL A 186 1.90 -18.26 -30.16
CA VAL A 186 1.71 -16.84 -30.54
C VAL A 186 0.25 -16.53 -30.84
N ASP A 187 -0.42 -17.38 -31.64
CA ASP A 187 -1.83 -17.19 -31.99
C ASP A 187 -2.73 -17.30 -30.75
N TYR A 188 -2.46 -18.27 -29.87
CA TYR A 188 -3.21 -18.49 -28.64
C TYR A 188 -3.05 -17.33 -27.65
N VAL A 189 -1.81 -16.92 -27.37
CA VAL A 189 -1.54 -15.80 -26.44
C VAL A 189 -2.09 -14.49 -27.00
N ALA A 190 -2.00 -14.25 -28.32
CA ALA A 190 -2.61 -13.08 -28.95
C ALA A 190 -4.13 -13.05 -28.73
N LYS A 191 -4.81 -14.20 -28.91
CA LYS A 191 -6.25 -14.34 -28.67
C LYS A 191 -6.60 -14.08 -27.20
N ILE A 192 -5.89 -14.71 -26.26
CA ILE A 192 -6.17 -14.60 -24.83
C ILE A 192 -5.90 -13.19 -24.30
N LEU A 193 -4.81 -12.54 -24.76
CA LEU A 193 -4.48 -11.16 -24.38
C LEU A 193 -5.31 -10.10 -25.13
N CYS A 194 -6.21 -10.52 -26.04
CA CYS A 194 -7.00 -9.67 -26.91
C CYS A 194 -6.14 -8.66 -27.71
N VAL A 195 -5.06 -9.15 -28.32
CA VAL A 195 -4.15 -8.36 -29.15
C VAL A 195 -3.88 -9.05 -30.48
N SER A 196 -3.25 -8.34 -31.41
CA SER A 196 -2.82 -8.96 -32.68
C SER A 196 -1.54 -9.79 -32.48
N ARG A 197 -1.29 -10.74 -33.39
CA ARG A 197 -0.02 -11.47 -33.43
C ARG A 197 1.18 -10.55 -33.58
N TYR A 198 1.01 -9.51 -34.40
CA TYR A 198 2.02 -8.48 -34.59
C TYR A 198 2.37 -7.79 -33.26
N THR A 199 1.36 -7.54 -32.41
CA THR A 199 1.57 -6.97 -31.08
C THR A 199 2.37 -7.91 -30.16
N ILE A 200 2.14 -9.23 -30.23
CA ILE A 200 2.95 -10.20 -29.47
C ILE A 200 4.41 -10.16 -29.91
N TYR A 201 4.69 -10.15 -31.21
CA TYR A 201 6.06 -10.01 -31.70
C TYR A 201 6.71 -8.69 -31.26
N ASN A 202 5.99 -7.57 -31.36
CA ASN A 202 6.48 -6.29 -30.86
C ASN A 202 6.83 -6.33 -29.36
N TYR A 203 6.02 -7.01 -28.54
CA TYR A 203 6.33 -7.17 -27.12
C TYR A 203 7.59 -8.02 -26.90
N LEU A 204 7.75 -9.13 -27.63
CA LEU A 204 8.95 -9.96 -27.56
C LEU A 204 10.21 -9.19 -27.98
N ASP A 205 10.12 -8.37 -29.03
CA ASP A 205 11.23 -7.54 -29.47
C ASP A 205 11.57 -6.45 -28.43
N GLU A 206 10.56 -5.80 -27.83
CA GLU A 206 10.74 -4.82 -26.75
C GLU A 206 11.45 -5.45 -25.54
N ILE A 207 11.10 -6.69 -25.17
CA ILE A 207 11.73 -7.44 -24.08
C ILE A 207 13.20 -7.72 -24.39
N ARG A 208 13.52 -8.20 -25.60
CA ARG A 208 14.88 -8.53 -26.03
C ARG A 208 15.79 -7.30 -26.04
N VAL A 209 15.29 -6.18 -26.57
CA VAL A 209 16.01 -4.91 -26.58
C VAL A 209 16.29 -4.45 -25.14
N GLY A 210 15.33 -4.58 -24.23
CA GLY A 210 15.52 -4.23 -22.81
C GLY A 210 16.52 -5.11 -22.06
N GLU A 211 16.68 -6.39 -22.44
CA GLU A 211 17.67 -7.31 -21.83
C GLU A 211 19.10 -7.04 -22.30
N ASP A 212 19.30 -6.55 -23.53
CA ASP A 212 20.62 -6.18 -24.05
C ASP A 212 21.16 -4.89 -23.40
N PHE A 213 20.30 -3.97 -22.98
CA PHE A 213 20.71 -2.78 -22.22
C PHE A 213 21.01 -3.05 -20.74
N GLY A 214 20.58 -4.19 -20.19
CA GLY A 214 20.84 -4.58 -18.80
C GLY A 214 22.16 -5.34 -18.58
N LYS A 215 22.92 -5.60 -19.65
CA LYS A 215 24.20 -6.33 -19.64
C LYS A 215 25.44 -5.44 -19.72
N TYR A 216 25.27 -4.12 -19.65
CA TYR A 216 26.35 -3.13 -19.65
C TYR A 216 26.32 -2.26 -18.41
#